data_AF-A0A316F7T4-F1
#
_entry.id   AF-A0A316F7T4-F1
#
_cell.length_a   1.000
_cell.length_b   1.000
_cell.length_c   1.000
_cell.angle_alpha   90.00
_cell.angle_beta   90.00
_cell.angle_gamma   90.00
#
_symmetry.space_group_name_H-M   'P 1'
#
loop_
_entity.id
_entity.type
_entity.pdbx_description
1 polymer ?
#
loop_
_entity_poly.entity_id
_entity_poly.type
_entity_poly.pdbx_seq_one_letter_code
_entity_poly.pdbx_strand_id
1 'polypeptide(L)'
;MRCGEPFPFQGRVVWLTPEQGGRTSGPPAGSGDYAATAYVPPQSAEEGLASFVLRITDPQAWISLAEGAWLVPPDDPRFTVTPGAVLVVTEGPQPVAYFHVAAVH
;
A
#
# COMPACT_ATOMS: atom_id res chain seq x y z
N MET A 1 -9.72 11.07 -4.72
CA MET A 1 -10.27 9.85 -5.36
C MET A 1 -11.72 10.08 -5.79
N ARG A 2 -12.04 10.01 -7.09
CA ARG A 2 -13.43 10.03 -7.58
C ARG A 2 -13.92 8.58 -7.71
N CYS A 3 -15.15 8.32 -7.29
CA CYS A 3 -15.76 6.99 -7.39
C CYS A 3 -15.81 6.57 -8.88
N GLY A 4 -15.06 5.53 -9.27
CA GLY A 4 -15.06 4.96 -10.62
C GLY A 4 -13.76 5.08 -11.43
N GLU A 5 -12.74 5.81 -10.94
CA GLU A 5 -11.42 5.81 -11.60
C GLU A 5 -10.62 4.55 -11.24
N PRO A 6 -9.95 3.91 -12.22
CA PRO A 6 -9.04 2.80 -11.95
C PRO A 6 -7.89 3.29 -11.06
N PHE A 7 -7.37 2.39 -10.22
CA PHE A 7 -6.25 2.71 -9.36
C PHE A 7 -5.00 2.87 -10.25
N PRO A 8 -4.22 3.96 -10.10
CA PRO A 8 -3.11 4.26 -10.99
C PRO A 8 -1.97 3.27 -10.85
N PHE A 9 -1.83 2.60 -9.70
CA PHE A 9 -0.71 1.71 -9.43
C PHE A 9 -1.16 0.25 -9.51
N GLN A 10 -0.46 -0.57 -10.28
CA GLN A 10 -0.70 -2.01 -10.35
C GLN A 10 0.52 -2.75 -9.83
N GLY A 11 0.30 -3.84 -9.10
CA GLY A 11 1.40 -4.56 -8.48
C GLY A 11 0.96 -5.75 -7.64
N ARG A 12 1.76 -6.03 -6.60
CA ARG A 12 1.44 -7.04 -5.60
C ARG A 12 1.68 -6.51 -4.19
N VAL A 13 0.81 -6.89 -3.27
CA VAL A 13 1.00 -6.67 -1.84
C VAL A 13 1.61 -7.92 -1.22
N VAL A 14 2.54 -7.71 -0.29
CA VAL A 14 3.16 -8.74 0.55
C VAL A 14 2.93 -8.34 2.00
N TRP A 15 2.11 -9.11 2.71
CA TRP A 15 1.81 -8.89 4.13
C TRP A 15 2.95 -9.40 5.01
N LEU A 16 3.32 -8.60 6.01
CA LEU A 16 4.32 -9.00 7.00
C LEU A 16 3.69 -9.92 8.03
N THR A 17 4.40 -11.01 8.36
CA THR A 17 4.00 -11.90 9.45
C THR A 17 4.23 -11.24 10.81
N PRO A 18 3.63 -11.75 11.90
CA PRO A 18 3.86 -11.22 13.23
C PRO A 18 5.35 -11.22 13.62
N GLU A 19 6.10 -12.25 13.21
CA GLU A 19 7.55 -12.38 13.47
C GLU A 19 8.38 -11.34 12.70
N GLN A 20 7.85 -10.81 11.59
CA GLN A 20 8.43 -9.71 10.83
C GLN A 20 7.99 -8.34 11.36
N GLY A 21 7.26 -8.29 12.48
CA GLY A 21 6.70 -7.07 13.03
C GLY A 21 5.40 -6.62 12.35
N GLY A 22 4.74 -7.51 11.59
CA GLY A 22 3.46 -7.24 10.94
C GLY A 22 2.24 -7.54 11.82
N ARG A 23 1.11 -7.80 11.18
CA ARG A 23 -0.19 -8.00 11.86
C ARG A 23 -0.28 -9.37 12.50
N THR A 24 -0.63 -9.43 13.79
CA THR A 24 -0.93 -10.69 14.50
C THR A 24 -2.13 -11.43 13.94
N SER A 25 -3.08 -10.71 13.35
CA SER A 25 -4.30 -11.25 12.74
C SER A 25 -4.10 -11.73 11.30
N GLY A 26 -2.90 -11.57 10.72
CA GLY A 26 -2.62 -11.86 9.31
C GLY A 26 -3.16 -10.79 8.35
N PRO A 27 -3.29 -11.12 7.05
CA PRO A 27 -3.87 -10.24 6.05
C PRO A 27 -5.25 -9.70 6.48
N PRO A 28 -5.61 -8.46 6.13
CA PRO A 28 -6.88 -7.88 6.52
C PRO A 28 -8.06 -8.68 5.95
N ALA A 29 -8.91 -9.20 6.84
CA ALA A 29 -10.17 -9.82 6.47
C ALA A 29 -11.15 -8.74 5.96
N GLY A 30 -11.73 -8.93 4.77
CA GLY A 30 -12.68 -7.96 4.23
C GLY A 30 -12.91 -8.04 2.71
N SER A 31 -13.60 -7.02 2.20
CA SER A 31 -14.12 -6.91 0.82
C SER A 31 -13.07 -6.63 -0.27
N GLY A 32 -11.78 -6.85 0.00
CA GLY A 32 -10.68 -6.61 -0.94
C GLY A 32 -10.07 -5.20 -0.88
N ASP A 33 -10.82 -4.16 -0.51
CA ASP A 33 -10.26 -2.81 -0.33
C ASP A 33 -9.69 -2.65 1.09
N TYR A 34 -8.45 -2.13 1.19
CA TYR A 34 -7.73 -1.89 2.44
C TYR A 34 -7.16 -0.48 2.45
N ALA A 35 -7.67 0.37 3.35
CA ALA A 35 -7.22 1.73 3.54
C ALA A 35 -6.26 1.83 4.73
N ALA A 36 -5.10 2.43 4.50
CA ALA A 36 -4.03 2.58 5.49
C ALA A 36 -3.19 3.83 5.20
N THR A 37 -2.10 4.03 5.93
CA THR A 37 -1.06 4.98 5.55
C THR A 37 0.07 4.27 4.82
N ALA A 38 0.78 4.97 3.93
CA ALA A 38 1.97 4.45 3.28
C ALA A 38 2.98 5.57 2.99
N TYR A 39 4.23 5.18 2.77
CA TYR A 39 5.29 6.06 2.29
C TYR A 39 6.12 5.39 1.20
N VAL A 40 6.81 6.21 0.40
CA VAL A 40 7.76 5.75 -0.62
C VAL A 40 9.17 5.98 -0.09
N PRO A 41 10.03 4.95 0.02
CA PRO A 41 11.45 5.15 0.32
C PRO A 41 12.10 6.12 -0.69
N PRO A 42 13.06 6.95 -0.27
CA PRO A 42 13.78 6.91 1.01
C PRO A 42 13.06 7.59 2.19
N GLN A 43 11.80 8.01 2.04
CA GLN A 43 11.03 8.56 3.16
C GLN A 43 10.79 7.51 4.25
N SER A 44 10.32 7.97 5.41
CA SER A 44 10.02 7.12 6.57
C SER A 44 8.58 7.33 7.06
N ALA A 45 8.16 6.53 8.05
CA ALA A 45 6.87 6.68 8.70
C ALA A 45 6.73 7.98 9.52
N GLU A 46 7.83 8.68 9.84
CA GLU A 46 7.78 9.93 10.59
C GLU A 46 7.51 11.13 9.68
N GLU A 47 8.03 11.11 8.45
CA GLU A 47 8.08 12.30 7.58
C GLU A 47 7.26 12.15 6.29
N GLY A 48 6.94 10.93 5.88
CA GLY A 48 6.46 10.61 4.53
C GLY A 48 5.13 9.86 4.46
N LEU A 49 4.35 9.81 5.54
CA LEU A 49 3.06 9.12 5.51
C LEU A 49 2.00 9.92 4.74
N ALA A 50 1.34 9.25 3.81
CA ALA A 50 0.09 9.69 3.21
C ALA A 50 -0.94 8.56 3.20
N SER A 51 -2.22 8.94 3.15
CA SER A 51 -3.31 7.97 3.11
C SER A 51 -3.36 7.25 1.76
N PHE A 52 -3.37 5.93 1.81
CA PHE A 52 -3.26 5.04 0.66
C PHE A 52 -4.34 3.96 0.73
N VAL A 53 -4.87 3.57 -0.42
CA VAL A 53 -5.79 2.44 -0.54
C VAL A 53 -5.19 1.39 -1.44
N LEU A 54 -5.27 0.14 -0.99
CA LEU A 54 -5.04 -1.04 -1.79
C LEU A 54 -6.38 -1.68 -2.15
N ARG A 55 -6.51 -2.14 -3.39
CA ARG A 55 -7.55 -3.07 -3.83
C ARG A 55 -6.91 -4.41 -4.10
N ILE A 56 -7.21 -5.40 -3.28
CA ILE A 56 -6.53 -6.69 -3.22
C ILE A 56 -7.39 -7.76 -3.90
N THR A 57 -6.79 -8.53 -4.80
CA THR A 57 -7.49 -9.60 -5.52
C THR A 57 -7.84 -10.79 -4.62
N ASP A 58 -6.89 -11.26 -3.82
CA ASP A 58 -7.09 -12.30 -2.80
C ASP A 58 -6.74 -11.73 -1.41
N PRO A 59 -7.74 -11.28 -0.63
CA PRO A 59 -7.52 -10.66 0.67
C PRO A 59 -7.09 -11.65 1.76
N GLN A 60 -7.08 -12.97 1.48
CA GLN A 60 -6.65 -13.99 2.45
C GLN A 60 -5.24 -14.50 2.19
N ALA A 61 -4.68 -14.20 1.01
CA ALA A 61 -3.30 -14.56 0.70
C ALA A 61 -2.29 -13.60 1.33
N TRP A 62 -1.19 -14.15 1.85
CA TRP A 62 -0.03 -13.37 2.31
C TRP A 62 0.64 -12.58 1.19
N ILE A 63 0.50 -13.05 -0.05
CA ILE A 63 0.95 -12.37 -1.26
C ILE A 63 -0.21 -12.38 -2.24
N SER A 64 -0.64 -11.21 -2.69
CA SER A 64 -1.73 -11.09 -3.66
C SER A 64 -1.40 -10.00 -4.67
N LEU A 65 -1.95 -10.16 -5.88
CA LEU A 65 -2.09 -9.03 -6.79
C LEU A 65 -2.94 -7.95 -6.14
N ALA A 66 -2.58 -6.70 -6.41
CA ALA A 66 -3.30 -5.56 -5.90
C ALA A 66 -3.11 -4.34 -6.80
N GLU A 67 -4.07 -3.42 -6.71
CA GLU A 67 -3.97 -2.08 -7.25
C GLU A 67 -3.87 -1.07 -6.10
N GLY A 68 -3.20 0.06 -6.32
CA GLY A 68 -2.92 1.07 -5.29
C GLY A 68 -3.26 2.50 -5.74
N ALA A 69 -3.70 3.34 -4.80
CA ALA A 69 -3.95 4.76 -5.04
C ALA A 69 -3.72 5.59 -3.77
N TRP A 70 -3.12 6.78 -3.92
CA TRP A 70 -3.19 7.81 -2.87
C TRP A 70 -4.63 8.35 -2.78
N LEU A 71 -5.20 8.45 -1.57
CA LEU A 71 -6.57 8.96 -1.39
C LEU A 71 -6.70 10.43 -1.80
N VAL A 72 -5.68 11.20 -1.43
CA VAL A 72 -5.46 12.57 -1.83
C VAL A 72 -4.17 12.55 -2.66
N PRO A 73 -4.21 12.88 -3.96
CA PRO A 73 -3.01 12.99 -4.77
C PRO A 73 -2.12 14.07 -4.14
N PRO A 74 -0.96 13.72 -3.60
CA PRO A 74 -0.07 14.70 -3.02
C PRO A 74 0.63 15.45 -4.16
N ASP A 75 0.56 16.78 -4.16
CA ASP A 75 1.32 17.65 -5.08
C ASP A 75 2.79 17.79 -4.60
N ASP A 76 3.36 16.68 -4.15
CA ASP A 76 4.63 16.61 -3.44
C ASP A 76 5.48 15.46 -4.01
N PRO A 77 6.71 15.75 -4.49
CA PRO A 77 7.59 14.76 -5.10
C PRO A 77 7.88 13.54 -4.23
N ARG A 78 7.77 13.65 -2.90
CA ARG A 78 8.03 12.55 -1.93
C ARG A 78 7.11 11.35 -2.12
N PHE A 79 5.98 11.52 -2.80
CA PHE A 79 4.99 10.47 -3.04
C PHE A 79 4.92 10.04 -4.51
N THR A 80 5.89 10.49 -5.32
CA THR A 80 6.05 10.01 -6.69
C THR A 80 6.31 8.52 -6.65
N VAL A 81 5.46 7.73 -7.32
CA VAL A 81 5.70 6.30 -7.49
C VAL A 81 5.96 6.02 -8.97
N THR A 82 6.94 5.16 -9.20
CA THR A 82 7.37 4.72 -10.53
C THR A 82 7.31 3.19 -10.58
N PRO A 83 7.24 2.59 -11.78
CA PRO A 83 7.40 1.14 -11.91
C PRO A 83 8.68 0.65 -11.21
N GLY A 84 8.57 -0.41 -10.41
CA GLY A 84 9.66 -0.93 -9.58
C GLY A 84 9.75 -0.33 -8.18
N ALA A 85 8.99 0.73 -7.88
CA ALA A 85 8.92 1.28 -6.53
C ALA A 85 8.31 0.28 -5.54
N VAL A 86 8.69 0.42 -4.27
CA VAL A 86 8.09 -0.31 -3.15
C VAL A 86 7.48 0.70 -2.21
N LEU A 87 6.17 0.64 -2.01
CA LEU A 87 5.51 1.41 -0.97
C LEU A 87 5.51 0.60 0.31
N VAL A 88 5.86 1.24 1.42
CA VAL A 88 5.75 0.64 2.75
C VAL A 88 4.39 1.03 3.30
N VAL A 89 3.52 0.05 3.47
CA VAL A 89 2.17 0.21 4.02
C VAL A 89 2.22 0.02 5.52
N THR A 90 1.59 0.92 6.26
CA THR A 90 1.72 1.05 7.71
C THR A 90 0.37 1.18 8.41
N GLU A 91 0.30 0.69 9.63
CA GLU A 91 -0.74 1.04 10.61
C GLU A 91 -0.08 1.89 11.71
N GLY A 92 -0.36 3.20 11.73
CA GLY A 92 0.45 4.13 12.52
C GLY A 92 1.90 4.14 12.01
N PRO A 93 2.92 4.08 12.90
CA PRO A 93 4.32 4.03 12.48
C PRO A 93 4.79 2.63 12.05
N GLN A 94 3.97 1.61 12.26
CA GLN A 94 4.38 0.20 12.11
C GLN A 94 4.15 -0.29 10.68
N PRO A 95 5.19 -0.77 9.96
CA PRO A 95 5.01 -1.46 8.70
C PRO A 95 4.19 -2.74 8.86
N VAL A 96 3.20 -2.93 7.99
CA VAL A 96 2.35 -4.13 7.98
C VAL A 96 2.36 -4.84 6.63
N ALA A 97 2.77 -4.16 5.56
CA ALA A 97 2.93 -4.75 4.24
C ALA A 97 3.87 -3.95 3.35
N TYR A 98 4.34 -4.59 2.28
CA TYR A 98 5.00 -3.95 1.16
C TYR A 98 4.14 -4.07 -0.08
N PHE A 99 3.95 -2.95 -0.79
CA PHE A 99 3.32 -2.95 -2.09
C PHE A 99 4.38 -2.72 -3.18
N HIS A 100 4.65 -3.77 -3.94
CA HIS A 100 5.60 -3.73 -5.05
C HIS A 100 4.87 -3.29 -6.32
N VAL A 101 5.22 -2.10 -6.82
CA VAL A 101 4.61 -1.50 -8.00
C VAL A 101 5.23 -2.11 -9.26
N ALA A 102 4.39 -2.70 -10.10
CA ALA A 102 4.78 -3.22 -11.41
C ALA A 102 4.51 -2.19 -12.53
N ALA A 103 3.42 -1.42 -12.43
CA ALA A 103 3.04 -0.42 -13.44
C ALA A 103 2.35 0.79 -12.80
N VAL A 104 2.43 1.94 -13.50
CA VAL A 104 1.77 3.21 -13.14
C VAL A 104 1.04 3.74 -14.38
N HIS A 105 -0.21 4.17 -14.23
CA HIS A 105 -1.11 4.62 -15.30
C HIS A 105 -1.65 6.03 -15.06
#